data_AF-A0A9E5BPJ3-F1
#
_entry.id   AF-A0A9E5BPJ3-F1
#
_cell.length_a   1.000
_cell.length_b   1.000
_cell.length_c   1.000
_cell.angle_alpha   90.00
_cell.angle_beta   90.00
_cell.angle_gamma   90.00
#
_symmetry.space_group_name_H-M   'P 1'
#
loop_
_entity.id
_entity.type
_entity.pdbx_description
1 polymer ?
#
loop_
_entity_poly.entity_id
_entity_poly.type
_entity_poly.pdbx_seq_one_letter_code
_entity_poly.pdbx_strand_id
1 'polypeptide(L)'
;MSQPLQTPKIVIKPWGREIWFADQKMYAGKILEVTKGKRLSLQYHERKTETLYLVSGKVRLTYRELQPGEKHESAPINEKNEFIWEPGLIVHIPVRTIHRFE
;
A
#
# COMPACT_ATOMS: atom_id res chain seq x y z
N MET A 1 1.69 -13.04 15.68
CA MET A 1 0.80 -12.96 16.86
C MET A 1 0.81 -14.31 17.58
N SER A 2 0.72 -14.37 18.91
CA SER A 2 0.86 -15.63 19.68
C SER A 2 -0.46 -16.20 20.24
N GLN A 3 -1.50 -15.37 20.41
CA GLN A 3 -2.80 -15.79 20.91
C GLN A 3 -3.83 -15.85 19.76
N PRO A 4 -4.80 -16.78 19.81
CA PRO A 4 -5.82 -16.91 18.77
C PRO A 4 -6.81 -15.74 18.76
N LEU A 5 -7.11 -15.13 19.92
CA LEU A 5 -7.97 -13.96 20.05
C LEU A 5 -7.16 -12.79 20.63
N GLN A 6 -7.21 -11.63 19.97
CA GLN A 6 -6.53 -10.42 20.43
C GLN A 6 -7.19 -9.15 19.89
N THR A 7 -6.97 -8.04 20.57
CA THR A 7 -7.36 -6.72 20.08
C THR A 7 -6.38 -6.26 18.99
N PRO A 8 -6.87 -5.66 17.87
CA PRO A 8 -6.01 -5.10 16.85
C PRO A 8 -5.07 -4.01 17.39
N LYS A 9 -3.84 -3.95 16.87
CA LYS A 9 -2.90 -2.87 17.19
C LYS A 9 -3.20 -1.65 16.32
N ILE A 10 -3.36 -0.48 16.93
CA ILE A 10 -3.53 0.79 16.22
C ILE A 10 -2.20 1.55 16.18
N VAL A 11 -1.79 2.00 15.00
CA VAL A 11 -0.56 2.77 14.79
C VAL A 11 -0.92 4.08 14.08
N ILE A 12 -0.66 5.21 14.75
CA ILE A 12 -0.88 6.54 14.17
C ILE A 12 0.25 6.88 13.21
N LYS A 13 -0.12 7.49 12.07
CA LYS A 13 0.78 7.92 11.01
C LYS A 13 0.51 9.39 10.64
N PRO A 14 1.48 10.11 10.07
CA PRO A 14 1.25 11.49 9.62
C PRO A 14 0.12 11.66 8.58
N TRP A 15 -0.25 10.56 7.92
CA TRP A 15 -1.31 10.52 6.91
C TRP A 15 -2.64 9.95 7.42
N GLY A 16 -2.72 9.52 8.69
CA GLY A 16 -3.92 8.87 9.25
C GLY A 16 -3.56 7.77 10.26
N ARG A 17 -4.06 6.55 10.07
CA ARG A 17 -3.73 5.41 10.95
C ARG A 17 -3.74 4.06 10.23
N GLU A 18 -3.02 3.11 10.84
CA GLU A 18 -3.07 1.69 10.51
C GLU A 18 -3.76 0.93 11.64
N ILE A 19 -4.68 0.02 11.31
CA ILE A 19 -5.28 -0.94 12.24
C ILE A 19 -4.80 -2.33 11.83
N TRP A 20 -3.94 -2.94 12.65
CA TRP A 20 -3.29 -4.21 12.33
C TRP A 20 -4.12 -5.35 12.91
N PHE A 21 -4.77 -6.11 12.01
CA PHE A 21 -5.56 -7.28 12.37
C PHE A 21 -4.81 -8.60 12.12
N ALA A 22 -3.72 -8.58 11.36
CA ALA A 22 -2.78 -9.70 11.28
C ALA A 22 -1.32 -9.22 11.24
N ASP A 23 -0.47 -9.89 12.02
CA ASP A 23 0.97 -9.66 12.09
C ASP A 23 1.65 -11.01 12.33
N GLN A 24 1.77 -11.79 11.26
CA GLN A 24 2.34 -13.12 11.27
C GLN A 24 3.66 -13.15 10.51
N LYS A 25 4.43 -14.22 10.73
CA LYS A 25 5.72 -14.41 10.06
C LYS A 25 5.64 -14.32 8.53
N MET A 26 4.55 -14.80 7.95
CA MET A 26 4.39 -14.91 6.49
C MET A 26 3.43 -13.87 5.88
N TYR A 27 2.61 -13.20 6.69
CA TYR A 27 1.63 -12.24 6.19
C TYR A 27 1.27 -11.20 7.24
N ALA A 28 0.86 -10.02 6.75
CA ALA A 28 0.28 -8.97 7.56
C ALA A 28 -1.06 -8.56 6.96
N GLY A 29 -1.97 -8.13 7.82
CA GLY A 29 -3.30 -7.66 7.47
C GLY A 29 -3.56 -6.34 8.18
N LYS A 30 -3.85 -5.31 7.40
CA LYS A 30 -4.06 -3.96 7.91
C LYS A 30 -5.27 -3.32 7.26
N ILE A 31 -6.02 -2.55 8.06
CA ILE A 31 -6.93 -1.52 7.54
C ILE A 31 -6.16 -0.20 7.58
N LEU A 32 -6.10 0.47 6.44
CA LEU A 32 -5.49 1.80 6.33
C LEU A 32 -6.60 2.83 6.27
N GLU A 33 -6.55 3.80 7.18
CA GLU A 33 -7.43 4.97 7.13
C GLU A 33 -6.57 6.18 6.83
N VAL A 34 -6.76 6.76 5.65
CA VAL A 34 -5.97 7.89 5.14
C VAL A 34 -6.83 9.15 5.16
N THR A 35 -6.32 10.20 5.80
CA THR A 35 -7.01 11.50 5.86
C THR A 35 -6.93 12.18 4.49
N LYS A 36 -8.03 12.77 4.02
CA LYS A 36 -8.09 13.49 2.74
C LYS A 36 -6.93 14.48 2.58
N GLY A 37 -6.27 14.45 1.42
CA GLY A 37 -5.15 15.32 1.09
C GLY A 37 -3.82 14.92 1.73
N LYS A 38 -3.74 13.74 2.34
CA LYS A 38 -2.50 13.14 2.82
C LYS A 38 -2.07 12.02 1.88
N ARG A 39 -0.77 11.76 1.88
CA ARG A 39 -0.17 10.68 1.09
C ARG A 39 0.70 9.78 1.93
N LEU A 40 0.78 8.53 1.53
CA LEU A 40 1.78 7.60 2.02
C LEU A 40 3.14 7.93 1.39
N SER A 41 4.23 7.44 1.98
CA SER A 41 5.54 7.50 1.35
C SER A 41 5.54 6.74 0.02
N LEU A 42 6.49 7.05 -0.87
CA LEU A 42 6.75 6.19 -2.02
C LEU A 42 7.29 4.85 -1.51
N GLN A 43 6.72 3.74 -1.99
CA GLN A 43 7.02 2.40 -1.50
C GLN A 43 7.60 1.52 -2.60
N TYR A 44 8.47 0.61 -2.20
CA TYR A 44 9.07 -0.42 -3.03
C TYR A 44 9.37 -1.65 -2.18
N HIS A 45 9.10 -2.85 -2.71
CA HIS A 45 9.27 -4.10 -1.98
C HIS A 45 9.95 -5.17 -2.85
N GLU A 46 11.09 -5.67 -2.41
CA GLU A 46 11.82 -6.78 -3.06
C GLU A 46 11.17 -8.15 -2.81
N ARG A 47 10.49 -8.32 -1.67
CA ARG A 47 10.05 -9.64 -1.18
C ARG A 47 8.58 -9.74 -0.83
N LYS A 48 7.90 -8.61 -0.69
CA LYS A 48 6.52 -8.54 -0.22
C LYS A 48 5.63 -8.14 -1.39
N THR A 49 4.59 -8.92 -1.60
CA THR A 49 3.45 -8.59 -2.46
C THR A 49 2.34 -8.03 -1.61
N GLU A 50 1.61 -7.05 -2.12
CA GLU A 50 0.45 -6.47 -1.44
C GLU A 50 -0.80 -6.64 -2.30
N THR A 51 -1.93 -6.84 -1.66
CA THR A 51 -3.23 -6.82 -2.33
C THR A 51 -4.14 -6.01 -1.46
N LEU A 52 -4.72 -4.95 -2.05
CA LEU A 52 -5.53 -3.99 -1.34
C LEU A 52 -6.89 -3.88 -2.03
N TYR A 53 -7.92 -3.64 -1.23
CA TYR A 53 -9.28 -3.40 -1.67
C TYR A 53 -9.72 -2.04 -1.12
N LEU A 54 -10.23 -1.16 -1.97
CA LEU A 54 -10.69 0.15 -1.52
C LEU A 54 -12.13 0.04 -1.02
N VAL A 55 -12.31 0.17 0.29
CA VAL A 55 -13.64 0.08 0.93
C VAL A 55 -14.46 1.34 0.67
N SER A 56 -13.87 2.52 0.82
CA SER A 56 -14.57 3.80 0.69
C SER A 56 -13.59 4.94 0.40
N GLY A 57 -14.09 6.03 -0.17
CA GLY A 57 -13.29 7.22 -0.50
C GLY A 57 -12.84 7.21 -1.97
N LYS A 58 -11.71 7.84 -2.26
CA LYS A 58 -11.08 7.86 -3.58
C LYS A 58 -9.59 8.04 -3.38
N VAL A 59 -8.78 7.26 -4.09
CA VAL A 59 -7.32 7.29 -3.96
C VAL A 59 -6.70 7.63 -5.32
N ARG A 60 -5.80 8.61 -5.35
CA ARG A 60 -4.84 8.75 -6.44
C ARG A 60 -3.75 7.72 -6.20
N LEU A 61 -3.74 6.70 -7.04
CA LEU A 61 -2.79 5.61 -7.00
C LEU A 61 -1.69 5.89 -8.02
N THR A 62 -0.45 5.93 -7.57
CA THR A 62 0.71 5.87 -8.46
C THR A 62 1.26 4.45 -8.42
N TYR A 63 1.47 3.79 -9.56
CA TYR A 63 2.24 2.54 -9.61
C TYR A 63 3.03 2.37 -10.92
N ARG A 64 4.17 1.68 -10.80
CA ARG A 64 5.01 1.27 -11.93
C ARG A 64 5.83 0.04 -11.60
N GLU A 65 5.69 -1.00 -12.40
CA GLU A 65 6.57 -2.18 -12.35
C GLU A 65 7.94 -1.85 -12.94
N LEU A 66 9.00 -2.31 -12.28
CA LEU A 66 10.35 -2.20 -12.81
C LEU A 66 10.58 -3.17 -13.96
N GLN A 67 11.22 -2.68 -15.00
CA GLN A 67 11.71 -3.51 -16.10
C GLN A 67 13.00 -4.26 -15.69
N PRO A 68 13.34 -5.36 -16.39
CA PRO A 68 14.61 -6.06 -16.17
C PRO A 68 15.80 -5.10 -16.23
N GLY A 69 16.65 -5.15 -15.20
CA GLY A 69 17.84 -4.30 -15.09
C GLY A 69 17.61 -2.90 -14.53
N GLU A 70 16.35 -2.46 -14.36
CA GLU A 70 16.07 -1.17 -13.72
C GLU A 70 16.33 -1.20 -12.21
N LYS A 71 16.83 -0.06 -11.71
CA LYS A 71 16.99 0.24 -10.29
C LYS A 71 15.86 1.17 -9.84
N HIS A 72 15.23 0.86 -8.70
CA HIS A 72 14.06 1.60 -8.21
C HIS A 72 14.35 3.08 -7.92
N GLU A 73 15.60 3.42 -7.57
CA GLU A 73 16.03 4.77 -7.21
C GLU A 73 16.07 5.71 -8.42
N SER A 74 16.29 5.17 -9.62
CA SER A 74 16.42 5.93 -10.87
C SER A 74 15.24 5.70 -11.82
N ALA A 75 14.29 4.85 -11.43
CA ALA A 75 13.15 4.49 -12.26
C ALA A 75 12.21 5.72 -12.41
N PRO A 76 11.97 6.24 -13.62
CA PRO A 76 11.08 7.38 -13.81
C PRO A 76 9.64 7.05 -13.39
N ILE A 77 9.00 7.97 -12.69
CA ILE A 77 7.56 7.95 -12.42
C ILE A 77 7.01 9.24 -13.00
N ASN A 78 6.00 9.12 -13.85
CA ASN A 78 5.35 10.25 -14.50
C ASN A 78 3.83 10.10 -14.45
N GLU A 79 3.12 11.03 -15.06
CA GLU A 79 1.66 11.10 -15.08
C GLU A 79 0.98 9.84 -15.67
N LYS A 80 1.67 9.07 -16.52
CA LYS A 80 1.13 7.82 -17.07
C LYS A 80 1.09 6.69 -16.04
N ASN A 81 1.78 6.86 -14.92
CA ASN A 81 1.81 5.92 -13.80
C ASN A 81 0.75 6.25 -12.75
N GLU A 82 -0.11 7.23 -12.99
CA GLU A 82 -1.14 7.66 -12.06
C GLU A 82 -2.53 7.24 -12.50
N PHE A 83 -3.29 6.73 -11.54
CA PHE A 83 -4.60 6.15 -11.74
C PHE A 83 -5.53 6.63 -10.62
N ILE A 84 -6.82 6.67 -10.93
CA ILE A 84 -7.84 6.85 -9.90
C ILE A 84 -8.32 5.47 -9.47
N TRP A 85 -8.13 5.16 -8.20
CA TRP A 85 -8.61 3.95 -7.59
C TRP A 85 -9.95 4.24 -6.88
N GLU A 86 -11.03 3.67 -7.42
CA GLU A 86 -12.40 3.85 -6.93
C GLU A 86 -12.82 2.73 -5.96
N PRO A 87 -13.77 2.98 -5.05
CA PRO A 87 -14.28 1.96 -4.13
C PRO A 87 -14.80 0.71 -4.84
N GLY A 88 -14.58 -0.46 -4.25
CA GLY A 88 -14.97 -1.74 -4.83
C GLY A 88 -13.92 -2.35 -5.76
N LEU A 89 -12.91 -1.58 -6.18
CA LEU A 89 -11.81 -2.09 -6.99
C LEU A 89 -10.69 -2.64 -6.11
N ILE A 90 -9.97 -3.61 -6.66
CA ILE A 90 -8.75 -4.16 -6.07
C ILE A 90 -7.52 -3.58 -6.76
N VAL A 91 -6.42 -3.50 -6.02
CA VAL A 91 -5.08 -3.38 -6.61
C VAL A 91 -4.20 -4.51 -6.07
N HIS A 92 -3.60 -5.24 -6.99
CA HIS A 92 -2.54 -6.19 -6.70
C HIS A 92 -1.20 -5.53 -7.02
N ILE A 93 -0.29 -5.53 -6.05
CA ILE A 93 1.03 -4.90 -6.16
C ILE A 93 2.08 -6.02 -6.00
N PRO A 94 2.59 -6.58 -7.12
CA PRO A 94 3.68 -7.54 -7.09
C PRO A 94 4.96 -6.94 -6.50
N VAL A 95 5.90 -7.82 -6.14
CA VAL A 95 7.28 -7.39 -5.85
C VAL A 95 7.84 -6.57 -7.00
N ARG A 96 8.79 -5.69 -6.69
CA ARG A 96 9.43 -4.80 -7.66
C ARG A 96 8.48 -3.81 -8.37
N THR A 97 7.37 -3.48 -7.71
CA THR A 97 6.45 -2.42 -8.14
C THR A 97 6.62 -1.20 -7.24
N ILE A 98 7.03 -0.08 -7.83
CA ILE A 98 7.03 1.20 -7.11
C ILE A 98 5.59 1.68 -7.03
N HIS A 99 5.13 2.09 -5.86
CA HIS A 99 3.75 2.54 -5.68
C HIS A 99 3.58 3.58 -4.58
N ARG A 100 2.49 4.36 -4.65
CA ARG A 100 2.08 5.34 -3.64
C ARG A 100 0.57 5.55 -3.65
N PHE A 101 0.00 5.82 -2.48
CA PHE A 101 -1.42 6.11 -2.30
C PHE A 101 -1.59 7.54 -1.76
N GLU A 102 -2.45 8.34 -2.40
CA GLU A 102 -2.76 9.73 -2.02
C GLU A 102 -4.27 10.04 -2.06
#